data_AF-O67936-F1
#
_entry.id   AF-O67936-F1
#
_cell.length_a   1.000
_cell.length_b   1.000
_cell.length_c   1.000
_cell.angle_alpha   90.00
_cell.angle_beta   90.00
_cell.angle_gamma   90.00
#
_symmetry.space_group_name_H-M   'P 1'
#
loop_
_entity.id
_entity.type
_entity.pdbx_description
1 polymer ?
#
loop_
_entity_poly.entity_id
_entity_poly.type
_entity_poly.pdbx_seq_one_letter_code
_entity_poly.pdbx_strand_id
1 'polypeptide(L)'
;MWYFDFNKGATEIKIPVGSVVDIFTTSKDVVHGVHIHGTNYNVMAIPGTVGYMRIKFEKPGVYHVVCHEFCGVGHHAMQGKIIVE
;
A
#
# COMPACT_ATOMS: atom_id res chain seq x y z
N MET A 1 2.22 -10.76 2.58
CA MET A 1 2.77 -9.62 3.36
C MET A 1 3.16 -8.52 2.39
N TRP A 2 3.07 -7.24 2.78
CA TRP A 2 3.46 -6.15 1.89
C TRP A 2 4.96 -6.12 1.63
N TYR A 3 5.31 -5.82 0.38
CA TYR A 3 6.67 -5.56 -0.06
C TYR A 3 6.64 -4.22 -0.79
N PHE A 4 7.24 -3.20 -0.20
CA PHE A 4 7.42 -1.92 -0.88
C PHE A 4 8.81 -1.92 -1.54
N ASP A 5 8.86 -1.65 -2.85
CA ASP A 5 10.13 -1.58 -3.58
C ASP A 5 11.03 -0.46 -3.00
N PHE A 6 10.41 0.65 -2.58
CA PHE A 6 11.06 1.64 -1.73
C PHE A 6 11.55 1.00 -0.43
N ASN A 7 12.79 1.30 -0.03
CA ASN A 7 13.44 0.69 1.14
C ASN A 7 13.58 -0.84 1.08
N LYS A 8 13.69 -1.43 -0.13
CA LYS A 8 14.09 -2.82 -0.35
C LYS A 8 13.20 -3.86 0.35
N GLY A 9 11.89 -3.66 0.34
CA GLY A 9 10.93 -4.61 0.90
C GLY A 9 10.51 -4.33 2.33
N ALA A 10 10.82 -3.14 2.86
CA ALA A 10 10.29 -2.71 4.15
C ALA A 10 8.76 -2.63 4.11
N THR A 11 8.11 -2.91 5.25
CA THR A 11 6.67 -2.67 5.45
C THR A 11 6.38 -1.25 5.96
N GLU A 12 7.42 -0.44 6.11
CA GLU A 12 7.37 0.98 6.44
C GLU A 12 8.16 1.78 5.39
N ILE A 13 7.54 2.83 4.85
CA ILE A 13 8.21 3.83 4.02
C ILE A 13 8.00 5.22 4.59
N LYS A 14 8.97 6.11 4.36
CA LYS A 14 8.90 7.51 4.76
C LYS A 14 8.96 8.40 3.54
N ILE A 15 8.09 9.39 3.46
CA ILE A 15 8.04 10.35 2.35
C ILE A 15 7.80 11.77 2.87
N PRO A 16 8.31 12.80 2.17
CA PRO A 16 8.03 14.18 2.54
C PRO A 16 6.55 14.54 2.43
N VAL A 17 6.05 15.41 3.32
CA VAL A 17 4.74 16.03 3.16
C VAL A 17 4.65 16.82 1.83
N GLY A 18 3.50 16.72 1.17
CA GLY A 18 3.27 17.31 -0.15
C GLY A 18 3.74 16.43 -1.32
N SER A 19 4.35 15.26 -1.05
CA SER A 19 4.78 14.33 -2.09
C SER A 19 3.61 13.85 -2.95
N VAL A 20 3.82 13.86 -4.26
CA VAL A 20 2.96 13.18 -5.24
C VAL A 20 3.62 11.84 -5.57
N VAL A 21 2.95 10.76 -5.22
CA VAL A 21 3.46 9.40 -5.33
C VAL A 21 2.65 8.64 -6.38
N ASP A 22 3.36 8.09 -7.36
CA ASP A 22 2.84 7.08 -8.27
C ASP A 22 2.95 5.72 -7.61
N ILE A 23 1.81 5.07 -7.39
CA ILE A 23 1.73 3.77 -6.74
C ILE A 23 1.34 2.74 -7.78
N PHE A 24 2.21 1.76 -7.97
CA PHE A 24 1.96 0.58 -8.79
C PHE A 24 1.70 -0.60 -7.86
N THR A 25 0.70 -1.41 -8.18
CA THR A 25 0.29 -2.52 -7.31
C THR A 25 0.07 -3.78 -8.13
N THR A 26 0.63 -4.88 -7.64
CA THR A 26 0.48 -6.21 -8.21
C THR A 26 0.53 -7.24 -7.08
N SER A 27 0.22 -8.49 -7.41
CA SER A 27 0.36 -9.62 -6.49
C SER A 27 1.23 -10.71 -7.10
N LYS A 28 2.01 -11.38 -6.25
CA LYS A 28 2.84 -12.53 -6.62
C LYS A 28 2.17 -13.88 -6.36
N ASP A 29 1.05 -13.90 -5.64
CA ASP A 29 0.38 -15.12 -5.19
C ASP A 29 -1.12 -15.14 -5.52
N VAL A 30 -1.95 -14.55 -4.66
CA VAL A 30 -3.42 -14.52 -4.75
C VAL A 30 -3.92 -13.08 -4.85
N VAL A 31 -5.23 -12.89 -5.01
CA VAL A 31 -5.81 -11.55 -4.97
C VAL A 31 -5.70 -10.98 -3.55
N HIS A 32 -5.29 -9.72 -3.46
CA HIS A 32 -5.36 -8.92 -2.23
C HIS A 32 -6.12 -7.62 -2.52
N GLY A 33 -6.69 -7.03 -1.48
CA GLY A 33 -7.21 -5.67 -1.52
C GLY A 33 -6.18 -4.77 -0.87
N VAL A 34 -5.78 -3.68 -1.51
CA VAL A 34 -4.81 -2.71 -0.98
C VAL A 34 -5.54 -1.42 -0.66
N HIS A 35 -5.65 -1.13 0.63
CA HIS A 35 -6.25 0.10 1.11
C HIS A 35 -5.25 0.91 1.92
N ILE A 36 -5.06 2.18 1.55
CA ILE A 36 -4.26 3.14 2.33
C ILE A 36 -5.23 4.04 3.10
N HIS A 37 -5.36 3.80 4.40
CA HIS A 37 -6.30 4.52 5.26
C HIS A 37 -6.08 6.03 5.22
N GLY A 38 -7.18 6.79 5.13
CA GLY A 38 -7.14 8.25 5.05
C GLY A 38 -6.87 8.78 3.63
N THR A 39 -6.88 7.92 2.61
CA THR A 39 -6.78 8.30 1.19
C THR A 39 -7.90 7.64 0.38
N ASN A 40 -7.96 7.93 -0.92
CA ASN A 40 -8.81 7.23 -1.88
C ASN A 40 -8.12 6.00 -2.51
N TYR A 41 -6.92 5.61 -2.05
CA TYR A 41 -6.27 4.39 -2.51
C TYR A 41 -7.02 3.18 -1.99
N ASN A 42 -7.86 2.60 -2.83
CA ASN A 42 -8.60 1.38 -2.53
C ASN A 42 -8.68 0.58 -3.84
N VAL A 43 -7.76 -0.37 -4.01
CA VAL A 43 -7.58 -1.09 -5.28
C VAL A 43 -7.32 -2.57 -5.02
N MET A 44 -7.54 -3.41 -6.02
CA MET A 44 -7.20 -4.83 -5.96
C MET A 44 -5.78 -5.06 -6.51
N ALA A 45 -4.97 -5.83 -5.78
CA ALA A 45 -3.74 -6.42 -6.28
C ALA A 45 -4.06 -7.78 -6.90
N ILE A 46 -4.09 -7.85 -8.23
CA ILE A 46 -4.47 -9.05 -8.97
C ILE A 46 -3.21 -9.66 -9.62
N PRO A 47 -2.91 -10.96 -9.39
CA PRO A 47 -1.76 -11.62 -10.01
C PRO A 47 -1.75 -11.48 -11.54
N GLY A 48 -0.58 -11.17 -12.11
CA GLY A 48 -0.40 -11.01 -13.56
C GLY A 48 -0.84 -9.66 -14.13
N THR A 49 -1.30 -8.72 -13.29
CA THR A 49 -1.65 -7.36 -13.70
C THR A 49 -0.95 -6.32 -12.85
N VAL A 50 -0.84 -5.10 -13.36
CA VAL A 50 -0.31 -3.95 -12.61
C VAL A 50 -1.38 -2.86 -12.56
N GLY A 51 -1.93 -2.63 -11.38
CA GLY A 51 -2.75 -1.46 -11.08
C GLY A 51 -1.88 -0.22 -10.89
N TYR A 52 -2.41 0.94 -11.23
CA TYR A 52 -1.75 2.24 -11.09
C TYR A 52 -2.72 3.27 -10.52
N MET A 53 -2.26 4.04 -9.53
CA MET A 53 -2.93 5.25 -9.08
C MET A 53 -1.90 6.26 -8.55
N ARG A 54 -2.16 7.53 -8.80
CA ARG A 54 -1.37 8.65 -8.28
C ARG A 54 -2.06 9.28 -7.09
N ILE A 55 -1.30 9.51 -6.01
CA ILE A 55 -1.80 10.13 -4.78
C ILE A 55 -0.89 11.26 -4.34
N LYS A 56 -1.49 12.35 -3.86
CA LYS A 56 -0.80 13.43 -3.18
C LYS A 56 -1.02 13.32 -1.67
N PHE A 57 0.06 13.24 -0.91
CA PHE A 57 0.01 13.17 0.56
C PHE A 57 0.15 14.58 1.15
N GLU A 58 -0.97 15.25 1.40
CA GLU A 58 -0.98 16.66 1.81
C GLU A 58 -0.88 16.90 3.32
N LYS A 59 -1.10 15.87 4.13
CA LYS A 59 -1.08 15.98 5.60
C LYS A 59 0.01 15.06 6.16
N PRO A 60 0.81 15.55 7.13
CA PRO A 60 1.74 14.68 7.83
C PRO A 60 0.98 13.65 8.67
N GLY A 61 1.59 12.50 8.90
CA GLY A 61 1.00 11.44 9.72
C GLY A 61 1.37 10.03 9.29
N VAL A 62 0.80 9.05 9.97
CA VAL A 62 0.96 7.63 9.67
C VAL A 62 -0.26 7.14 8.89
N TYR A 63 -0.03 6.71 7.66
CA TYR A 63 -1.04 6.14 6.78
C TYR A 63 -0.89 4.62 6.77
N HIS A 64 -1.86 3.91 7.33
CA HIS A 64 -1.83 2.44 7.38
C HIS A 64 -2.21 1.83 6.04
N VAL A 65 -1.41 0.87 5.57
CA VAL A 65 -1.68 0.06 4.38
C VAL A 65 -2.20 -1.30 4.85
N VAL A 66 -3.45 -1.62 4.55
CA VAL A 66 -4.10 -2.84 5.06
C VAL A 66 -4.61 -3.71 3.92
N CYS A 67 -4.68 -5.01 4.18
CA CYS A 67 -5.38 -5.93 3.31
C CYS A 67 -6.88 -5.95 3.65
N HIS A 68 -7.74 -5.64 2.69
CA HIS A 68 -9.21 -5.65 2.87
C HIS A 68 -9.93 -6.72 2.03
N GLU A 69 -9.17 -7.62 1.41
CA GLU A 69 -9.68 -8.82 0.72
C GLU A 69 -9.11 -10.06 1.41
N PHE A 70 -9.96 -11.05 1.73
CA PHE A 70 -9.49 -12.25 2.42
C PHE A 70 -8.47 -13.03 1.55
N CYS A 71 -7.25 -13.13 2.04
CA CYS A 71 -6.12 -13.73 1.29
C CYS A 71 -5.47 -14.92 2.02
N GLY A 72 -6.09 -15.43 3.08
CA GLY A 72 -5.62 -16.60 3.84
C GLY A 72 -5.36 -16.32 5.33
N VAL A 73 -4.71 -17.25 6.02
CA VAL A 73 -4.54 -17.26 7.50
C VAL A 73 -3.86 -15.99 8.02
N GLY A 74 -2.90 -15.44 7.28
CA GLY A 74 -2.17 -14.22 7.63
C GLY A 74 -2.91 -12.91 7.31
N HIS A 75 -4.13 -12.96 6.78
CA HIS A 75 -4.86 -11.79 6.26
C HIS A 75 -4.94 -10.64 7.28
N HIS A 76 -5.37 -10.93 8.51
CA HIS A 76 -5.54 -9.92 9.57
C HIS A 76 -4.24 -9.22 9.98
N ALA A 77 -3.10 -9.87 9.77
CA ALA A 77 -1.76 -9.36 10.10
C ALA A 77 -1.07 -8.68 8.90
N MET A 78 -1.69 -8.69 7.71
CA MET A 78 -1.09 -8.12 6.50
C MET A 78 -1.25 -6.59 6.50
N GLN A 79 -0.29 -5.93 7.15
CA GLN A 79 -0.29 -4.49 7.40
C GLN A 79 1.07 -3.86 7.06
N GLY A 80 1.04 -2.58 6.71
CA GLY A 80 2.21 -1.75 6.46
C GLY A 80 1.88 -0.29 6.79
N LYS A 81 2.85 0.62 6.64
CA LYS A 81 2.64 2.05 6.88
C LYS A 81 3.47 2.93 5.97
N ILE A 82 2.88 4.07 5.64
CA ILE A 82 3.54 5.20 4.99
C ILE A 82 3.59 6.32 6.02
N ILE A 83 4.78 6.76 6.39
CA ILE A 83 5.00 7.90 7.28
C ILE A 83 5.22 9.11 6.39
N VAL A 84 4.37 10.12 6.56
CA VAL A 84 4.46 11.40 5.86
C VAL A 84 4.96 12.43 6.86
N GLU A 85 6.16 12.97 6.62
CA GLU A 85 6.85 13.94 7.49
C GLU A 85 7.42 15.15 6.75
#